data_AF-A0A8J5IT38-F1
#
_entry.id   AF-A0A8J5IT38-F1
#
_cell.length_a   1.000
_cell.length_b   1.000
_cell.length_c   1.000
_cell.angle_alpha   90.00
_cell.angle_beta   90.00
_cell.angle_gamma   90.00
#
_symmetry.space_group_name_H-M   'P 1'
#
loop_
_entity.id
_entity.type
_entity.pdbx_description
1 polymer ?
#
loop_
_entity_poly.entity_id
_entity_poly.type
_entity_poly.pdbx_seq_one_letter_code
_entity_poly.pdbx_strand_id
1 'polypeptide(L)'
;MELAARGSSIGALRAFAASSYPRDGRKTGCNADALDFSMSPPSASDEYSHEVAAGFLFAEEMKTVRQLQAKCKEGRGLVNVIYCSRSCARAFPPGVVANVADPKRMKQYYHAIFSVLQPQIEKIKQLNEYCTQAVVLLSDNIQRTTVHENMTRVIPDVMMDALVDIMDVILQLSHLHDTKSSLRNDFSVFKRVFLHIKEDLPDSDLVEKDIVRLQEFMGSSYQAKGSVWDSLRHNLTNVKRHIDNDVCVTPSSKFKYIRALSYLMTVLEGSVAWKKTNTLHGADKKVIEAAVKLISRFPAIPMLHEISIKPVKALQSQGGHKLESVNSATSSKNRDVMFDVVAASRNCKATCEAYLPRLLHALNTGMDREYTPEQSDALYEVVVEGISHLSKWKSSFLLFLAWKYQNPRTNDTGMHMESPSLKYERVTKYNYSDDEWRAMADIIYGVKSVVQILRESHPKHAKCVRRTVYRQIQIFVQHTLLPILHRADKRKLACTKLLHDIRAMCGDWIDSELLASDFKKKHKERKFSQLPDRTASAPLCQIQMLRTAIDSIVAKRSMGDLNAKSSSSSALFVFKKELDR
;
A
#
# COMPACT_ATOMS: atom_id res chain seq x y z
N MET A 1 -21.71 49.04 -24.17
CA MET A 1 -21.00 50.30 -23.92
C MET A 1 -21.32 50.72 -22.50
N GLU A 2 -20.27 50.98 -21.72
CA GLU A 2 -20.22 51.63 -20.40
C GLU A 2 -21.25 51.24 -19.33
N LEU A 3 -20.78 50.47 -18.33
CA LEU A 3 -20.96 50.69 -16.87
C LEU A 3 -20.67 49.39 -16.11
N ALA A 4 -19.43 49.20 -15.63
CA ALA A 4 -19.11 48.35 -14.47
C ALA A 4 -17.61 48.46 -14.11
N ALA A 5 -17.19 49.63 -13.66
CA ALA A 5 -15.90 49.80 -12.99
C ALA A 5 -16.17 50.37 -11.60
N ARG A 6 -16.06 49.53 -10.56
CA ARG A 6 -15.69 49.83 -9.15
C ARG A 6 -16.09 48.68 -8.22
N GLY A 7 -15.39 47.56 -8.31
CA GLY A 7 -15.28 46.58 -7.23
C GLY A 7 -13.81 46.41 -6.91
N SER A 8 -13.34 46.91 -5.77
CA SER A 8 -11.90 46.88 -5.44
C SER A 8 -11.45 45.42 -5.24
N SER A 9 -10.39 45.03 -5.93
CA SER A 9 -9.73 43.71 -5.85
C SER A 9 -9.28 43.33 -4.43
N ILE A 10 -9.20 44.29 -3.51
CA ILE A 10 -8.90 44.10 -2.08
C ILE A 10 -10.11 43.54 -1.30
N GLY A 11 -11.35 43.81 -1.74
CA GLY A 11 -12.56 43.30 -1.11
C GLY A 11 -12.74 41.79 -1.29
N ALA A 12 -12.41 41.28 -2.48
CA ALA A 12 -12.45 39.85 -2.80
C ALA A 12 -11.38 39.04 -2.03
N LEU A 13 -10.21 39.62 -1.80
CA LEU A 13 -9.12 39.00 -1.02
C LEU A 13 -9.44 38.91 0.49
N ARG A 14 -10.13 39.91 1.07
CA ARG A 14 -10.58 39.86 2.47
C ARG A 14 -11.69 38.84 2.71
N ALA A 15 -12.62 38.70 1.75
CA ALA A 15 -13.68 37.69 1.84
C ALA A 15 -13.14 36.25 1.79
N PHE A 16 -12.06 36.03 1.03
CA PHE A 16 -11.37 34.74 0.93
C PHE A 16 -10.51 34.41 2.16
N ALA A 17 -9.89 35.42 2.80
CA ALA A 17 -9.14 35.24 4.04
C ALA A 17 -10.06 34.94 5.24
N ALA A 18 -11.29 35.51 5.25
CA ALA A 18 -12.28 35.27 6.30
C ALA A 18 -12.92 33.88 6.25
N SER A 19 -12.89 33.19 5.10
CA SER A 19 -13.44 31.84 4.94
C SER A 19 -12.44 30.71 5.23
N SER A 20 -11.19 31.03 5.57
CA SER A 20 -10.07 30.06 5.57
C SER A 20 -9.38 29.83 6.92
N TYR A 21 -9.96 30.29 8.04
CA TYR A 21 -9.49 29.91 9.39
C TYR A 21 -10.57 29.15 10.16
N PRO A 22 -10.29 27.94 10.68
CA PRO A 22 -11.19 27.28 11.60
C PRO A 22 -11.11 27.98 12.96
N ARG A 23 -12.18 28.69 13.33
CA ARG A 23 -12.42 29.07 14.73
C ARG A 23 -12.90 27.83 15.46
N ASP A 24 -12.13 27.46 16.47
CA ASP A 24 -12.40 26.31 17.31
C ASP A 24 -13.72 26.45 18.11
N GLY A 25 -14.35 25.30 18.35
CA GLY A 25 -15.35 25.12 19.41
C GLY A 25 -16.79 25.58 19.14
N ARG A 26 -17.60 24.75 18.46
CA ARG A 26 -18.99 24.46 18.85
C ARG A 26 -19.52 23.22 18.13
N LYS A 27 -19.88 22.21 18.95
CA LYS A 27 -20.67 21.03 18.55
C LYS A 27 -22.02 21.52 18.00
N THR A 28 -22.29 21.27 16.74
CA THR A 28 -23.65 21.30 16.19
C THR A 28 -23.89 19.99 15.48
N GLY A 29 -24.78 19.20 16.08
CA GLY A 29 -25.21 17.93 15.52
C GLY A 29 -25.99 18.12 14.23
N CYS A 30 -25.66 17.29 13.25
CA CYS A 30 -26.59 16.88 12.21
C CYS A 30 -26.93 15.42 12.49
N ASN A 31 -28.13 15.20 13.04
CA ASN A 31 -28.81 13.91 13.02
C ASN A 31 -29.72 13.86 11.79
N ALA A 32 -29.50 12.85 10.95
CA ALA A 32 -30.45 12.18 10.03
C ALA A 32 -29.59 11.35 9.06
N ASP A 33 -29.53 10.02 9.04
CA ASP A 33 -30.24 8.96 9.74
C ASP A 33 -29.20 7.90 10.10
N ALA A 34 -28.87 7.82 11.39
CA ALA A 34 -28.15 6.66 11.92
C ALA A 34 -29.20 5.55 12.13
N LEU A 35 -29.42 4.75 11.08
CA LEU A 35 -29.86 3.38 11.32
C LEU A 35 -28.72 2.72 12.08
N ASP A 36 -28.93 2.59 13.38
CA ASP A 36 -28.05 1.93 14.32
C ASP A 36 -28.04 0.43 13.98
N PHE A 37 -27.24 0.08 12.98
CA PHE A 37 -26.96 -1.32 12.66
C PHE A 37 -25.87 -1.80 13.60
N SER A 38 -26.19 -2.80 14.42
CA SER A 38 -25.28 -3.63 15.23
C SER A 38 -24.25 -4.43 14.38
N MET A 39 -23.57 -3.75 13.46
CA MET A 39 -22.61 -4.31 12.49
C MET A 39 -21.49 -3.30 12.21
N SER A 40 -21.13 -2.45 13.17
CA SER A 40 -19.92 -1.66 13.06
C SER A 40 -18.71 -2.60 13.04
N PRO A 41 -17.68 -2.35 12.20
CA PRO A 41 -16.37 -2.98 12.43
C PRO A 41 -15.95 -2.70 13.87
N PRO A 42 -15.21 -3.61 14.53
CA PRO A 42 -14.76 -3.39 15.89
C PRO A 42 -14.07 -2.01 15.96
N SER A 43 -14.33 -1.29 17.05
CA SER A 43 -13.85 0.07 17.22
C SER A 43 -12.32 0.13 17.03
N ALA A 44 -11.78 1.26 16.58
CA ALA A 44 -10.35 1.42 16.30
C ALA A 44 -9.41 1.08 17.48
N SER A 45 -9.95 0.87 18.69
CA SER A 45 -9.20 0.35 19.85
C SER A 45 -8.85 -1.15 19.73
N ASP A 46 -9.60 -1.95 18.98
CA ASP A 46 -9.43 -3.42 18.92
C ASP A 46 -8.43 -3.90 17.85
N GLU A 47 -8.11 -3.04 16.87
CA GLU A 47 -7.15 -3.33 15.79
C GLU A 47 -5.71 -3.54 16.35
N TYR A 48 -5.53 -3.23 17.63
CA TYR A 48 -4.27 -2.90 18.28
C TYR A 48 -4.06 -3.62 19.63
N SER A 49 -5.01 -4.46 20.03
CA SER A 49 -4.98 -5.18 21.31
C SER A 49 -3.82 -6.17 21.46
N HIS A 50 -3.17 -6.56 20.34
CA HIS A 50 -2.04 -7.48 20.32
C HIS A 50 -0.78 -6.95 21.05
N GLU A 51 -0.64 -5.63 21.23
CA GLU A 51 0.47 -5.04 22.00
C GLU A 51 0.27 -5.13 23.52
N VAL A 52 -0.99 -5.25 23.94
CA VAL A 52 -1.41 -5.38 25.34
C VAL A 52 -1.68 -6.86 25.68
N ALA A 53 -1.61 -7.75 24.68
CA ALA A 53 -1.74 -9.19 24.86
C ALA A 53 -0.56 -9.70 25.69
N ALA A 54 -0.79 -9.84 26.99
CA ALA A 54 0.20 -10.31 27.94
C ALA A 54 0.75 -11.68 27.48
N GLY A 55 2.09 -11.76 27.37
CA GLY A 55 2.78 -13.00 26.99
C GLY A 55 2.96 -13.24 25.49
N PHE A 56 2.51 -12.34 24.60
CA PHE A 56 2.78 -12.49 23.16
C PHE A 56 4.26 -12.24 22.83
N LEU A 57 4.90 -13.22 22.18
CA LEU A 57 6.35 -13.22 21.89
C LEU A 57 6.82 -12.02 21.04
N PHE A 58 5.94 -11.46 20.20
CA PHE A 58 6.27 -10.39 19.26
C PHE A 58 5.62 -9.04 19.65
N ALA A 59 5.25 -8.85 20.92
CA ALA A 59 4.57 -7.63 21.37
C ALA A 59 5.37 -6.34 21.08
N GLU A 60 6.69 -6.36 21.24
CA GLU A 60 7.56 -5.21 20.94
C GLU A 60 7.65 -4.92 19.42
N GLU A 61 7.75 -5.97 18.60
CA GLU A 61 7.68 -5.79 17.14
C GLU A 61 6.33 -5.21 16.72
N MET A 62 5.23 -5.62 17.36
CA MET A 62 3.94 -5.07 17.03
C MET A 62 3.79 -3.58 17.39
N LYS A 63 4.39 -3.11 18.50
CA LYS A 63 4.52 -1.67 18.80
C LYS A 63 5.18 -0.91 17.66
N THR A 64 6.22 -1.51 17.08
CA THR A 64 6.92 -0.96 15.93
C THR A 64 6.03 -0.96 14.68
N VAL A 65 5.31 -2.05 14.41
CA VAL A 65 4.33 -2.14 13.31
C VAL A 65 3.30 -1.02 13.40
N ARG A 66 2.75 -0.74 14.58
CA ARG A 66 1.80 0.37 14.77
C ARG A 66 2.40 1.72 14.46
N GLN A 67 3.60 2.01 14.98
CA GLN A 67 4.30 3.27 14.68
C GLN A 67 4.46 3.45 13.17
N LEU A 68 4.85 2.37 12.47
CA LEU A 68 4.99 2.38 11.02
C LEU A 68 3.65 2.62 10.30
N GLN A 69 2.58 1.92 10.70
CA GLN A 69 1.25 2.06 10.12
C GLN A 69 0.64 3.44 10.36
N ALA A 70 0.85 4.02 11.56
CA ALA A 70 0.41 5.37 11.89
C ALA A 70 1.10 6.41 11.00
N LYS A 71 2.43 6.30 10.84
CA LYS A 71 3.18 7.17 9.93
C LYS A 71 2.73 6.98 8.48
N CYS A 72 2.46 5.75 8.06
CA CYS A 72 1.92 5.50 6.73
C CYS A 72 0.55 6.14 6.51
N LYS A 73 -0.36 6.10 7.51
CA LYS A 73 -1.68 6.76 7.44
C LYS A 73 -1.55 8.27 7.29
N GLU A 74 -0.68 8.90 8.08
CA GLU A 74 -0.35 10.32 7.98
C GLU A 74 0.13 10.67 6.56
N GLY A 75 1.10 9.92 6.03
CA GLY A 75 1.66 10.18 4.71
C GLY A 75 0.69 9.95 3.56
N ARG A 76 -0.23 8.96 3.65
CA ARG A 76 -1.32 8.79 2.67
C ARG A 76 -2.26 10.00 2.64
N GLY A 77 -2.54 10.59 3.79
CA GLY A 77 -3.29 11.86 3.86
C GLY A 77 -2.56 12.98 3.14
N LEU A 78 -1.26 13.11 3.39
CA LEU A 78 -0.41 14.12 2.76
C LEU A 78 -0.28 13.93 1.24
N VAL A 79 -0.18 12.69 0.75
CA VAL A 79 -0.18 12.38 -0.71
C VAL A 79 -1.39 13.00 -1.39
N ASN A 80 -2.58 12.86 -0.81
CA ASN A 80 -3.81 13.43 -1.38
C ASN A 80 -3.77 14.97 -1.38
N VAL A 81 -3.31 15.58 -0.29
CA VAL A 81 -3.19 17.04 -0.16
C VAL A 81 -2.22 17.61 -1.21
N ILE A 82 -1.06 17.00 -1.38
CA ILE A 82 -0.04 17.44 -2.34
C ILE A 82 -0.50 17.17 -3.78
N TYR A 83 -1.11 16.02 -4.07
CA TYR A 83 -1.65 15.72 -5.39
C TYR A 83 -2.70 16.74 -5.84
N CYS A 84 -3.58 17.17 -4.94
CA CYS A 84 -4.63 18.15 -5.22
C CYS A 84 -4.14 19.62 -5.23
N SER A 85 -2.87 19.89 -4.90
CA SER A 85 -2.35 21.26 -4.79
C SER A 85 -2.18 21.91 -6.17
N ARG A 86 -3.00 22.94 -6.43
CA ARG A 86 -2.93 23.80 -7.63
C ARG A 86 -2.20 25.10 -7.30
N SER A 87 -1.58 25.71 -8.30
CA SER A 87 -0.77 26.91 -8.09
C SER A 87 -1.65 28.13 -7.82
N CYS A 88 -1.50 28.73 -6.64
CA CYS A 88 -2.05 30.05 -6.34
C CYS A 88 -1.29 31.14 -7.11
N ALA A 89 0.01 30.98 -7.30
CA ALA A 89 0.87 31.93 -8.00
C ALA A 89 0.36 32.28 -9.41
N ARG A 90 -0.16 31.28 -10.14
CA ARG A 90 -0.71 31.47 -11.49
C ARG A 90 -2.04 32.24 -11.52
N ALA A 91 -2.75 32.27 -10.41
CA ALA A 91 -4.02 32.99 -10.30
C ALA A 91 -3.82 34.47 -9.91
N PHE A 92 -2.63 34.85 -9.44
CA PHE A 92 -2.37 36.24 -9.11
C PHE A 92 -2.34 37.09 -10.39
N PRO A 93 -3.03 38.24 -10.41
CA PRO A 93 -2.97 39.18 -11.51
C PRO A 93 -1.52 39.49 -11.92
N PRO A 94 -1.16 39.35 -13.21
CA PRO A 94 0.17 39.73 -13.71
C PRO A 94 0.44 41.24 -13.62
N GLY A 95 -0.56 42.04 -13.21
CA GLY A 95 -0.60 43.49 -13.25
C GLY A 95 -0.27 44.24 -11.96
N VAL A 96 0.42 43.64 -10.99
CA VAL A 96 1.22 44.46 -10.04
C VAL A 96 2.65 44.54 -10.55
N VAL A 97 2.76 44.88 -11.83
CA VAL A 97 3.92 45.59 -12.34
C VAL A 97 3.89 46.93 -11.62
N ALA A 98 4.80 47.11 -10.67
CA ALA A 98 5.24 48.37 -10.09
C ALA A 98 4.42 49.59 -10.53
N ASN A 99 3.23 49.79 -9.95
CA ASN A 99 2.55 51.06 -10.13
C ASN A 99 3.27 52.01 -9.17
N VAL A 100 4.40 52.56 -9.63
CA VAL A 100 5.30 53.45 -8.87
C VAL A 100 4.51 54.62 -8.25
N ALA A 101 3.35 54.94 -8.82
CA ALA A 101 2.41 55.95 -8.35
C ALA A 101 1.73 55.68 -6.99
N ASP A 102 1.66 54.43 -6.49
CA ASP A 102 1.06 54.14 -5.17
C ASP A 102 1.79 53.01 -4.39
N PRO A 103 2.90 53.34 -3.70
CA PRO A 103 3.67 52.39 -2.91
C PRO A 103 2.87 51.73 -1.78
N LYS A 104 1.90 52.44 -1.18
CA LYS A 104 1.09 51.92 -0.06
C LYS A 104 0.16 50.80 -0.54
N ARG A 105 -0.50 51.00 -1.68
CA ARG A 105 -1.36 49.97 -2.28
C ARG A 105 -0.58 48.75 -2.76
N MET A 106 0.63 48.96 -3.28
CA MET A 106 1.52 47.85 -3.65
C MET A 106 1.92 47.00 -2.44
N LYS A 107 2.26 47.65 -1.32
CA LYS A 107 2.60 46.99 -0.05
C LYS A 107 1.40 46.20 0.53
N GLN A 108 0.20 46.76 0.49
CA GLN A 108 -1.04 46.04 0.87
C GLN A 108 -1.30 44.80 0.02
N TYR A 109 -0.98 44.87 -1.27
CA TYR A 109 -1.13 43.72 -2.17
C TYR A 109 -0.12 42.61 -1.87
N TYR A 110 1.12 42.96 -1.55
CA TYR A 110 2.12 42.00 -1.08
C TYR A 110 1.67 41.30 0.21
N HIS A 111 1.13 42.04 1.18
CA HIS A 111 0.52 41.46 2.38
C HIS A 111 -0.60 40.45 2.05
N ALA A 112 -1.46 40.79 1.08
CA ALA A 112 -2.54 39.89 0.66
C ALA A 112 -2.01 38.61 -0.02
N ILE A 113 -1.02 38.73 -0.92
CA ILE A 113 -0.39 37.55 -1.54
C ILE A 113 0.27 36.67 -0.48
N PHE A 114 1.02 37.28 0.43
CA PHE A 114 1.71 36.55 1.50
C PHE A 114 0.71 35.76 2.35
N SER A 115 -0.40 36.39 2.75
CA SER A 115 -1.48 35.76 3.51
C SER A 115 -2.13 34.58 2.76
N VAL A 116 -2.36 34.73 1.45
CA VAL A 116 -2.93 33.65 0.61
C VAL A 116 -1.96 32.48 0.43
N LEU A 117 -0.66 32.76 0.37
CA LEU A 117 0.37 31.74 0.18
C LEU A 117 0.76 31.02 1.47
N GLN A 118 0.54 31.60 2.65
CA GLN A 118 0.87 30.97 3.94
C GLN A 118 0.39 29.51 4.06
N PRO A 119 -0.90 29.17 3.78
CA PRO A 119 -1.35 27.78 3.81
C PRO A 119 -0.67 26.87 2.78
N GLN A 120 -0.18 27.42 1.66
CA GLN A 120 0.57 26.64 0.67
C GLN A 120 1.98 26.34 1.16
N ILE A 121 2.64 27.30 1.83
CA ILE A 121 3.95 27.09 2.45
C ILE A 121 3.85 26.08 3.60
N GLU A 122 2.77 26.13 4.37
CA GLU A 122 2.52 25.16 5.44
C GLU A 122 2.44 23.72 4.92
N LYS A 123 1.82 23.49 3.76
CA LYS A 123 1.85 22.15 3.12
C LYS A 123 3.26 21.70 2.76
N ILE A 124 4.13 22.60 2.31
CA ILE A 124 5.53 22.28 1.98
C ILE A 124 6.31 21.98 3.26
N LYS A 125 6.05 22.71 4.36
CA LYS A 125 6.62 22.41 5.68
C LYS A 125 6.23 21.02 6.16
N GLN A 126 4.95 20.69 6.14
CA GLN A 126 4.44 19.37 6.50
C GLN A 126 5.04 18.27 5.63
N LEU A 127 5.20 18.53 4.33
CA LEU A 127 5.88 17.60 3.42
C LEU A 127 7.34 17.35 3.80
N ASN A 128 8.10 18.41 4.06
CA ASN A 128 9.51 18.30 4.47
C ASN A 128 9.65 17.56 5.81
N GLU A 129 8.83 17.93 6.80
CA GLU A 129 8.83 17.31 8.12
C GLU A 129 8.47 15.81 8.03
N TYR A 130 7.41 15.48 7.30
CA TYR A 130 7.01 14.09 7.08
C TYR A 130 8.14 13.28 6.43
N CYS A 131 8.70 13.77 5.32
CA CYS A 131 9.77 13.06 4.61
C CYS A 131 10.99 12.83 5.51
N THR A 132 11.39 13.84 6.28
CA THR A 132 12.52 13.74 7.21
C THR A 132 12.26 12.69 8.29
N GLN A 133 11.11 12.75 8.96
CA GLN A 133 10.74 11.80 10.02
C GLN A 133 10.55 10.38 9.49
N ALA A 134 9.88 10.23 8.34
CA ALA A 134 9.61 8.93 7.73
C ALA A 134 10.90 8.23 7.26
N VAL A 135 11.87 8.96 6.73
CA VAL A 135 13.18 8.41 6.35
C VAL A 135 13.96 7.94 7.57
N VAL A 136 13.96 8.71 8.67
CA VAL A 136 14.60 8.28 9.93
C VAL A 136 13.93 7.03 10.48
N LEU A 137 12.60 7.03 10.61
CA LEU A 137 11.82 5.90 11.09
C LEU A 137 12.05 4.64 10.23
N LEU A 138 12.08 4.79 8.91
CA LEU A 138 12.35 3.69 7.99
C LEU A 138 13.78 3.16 8.15
N SER A 139 14.77 4.05 8.20
CA SER A 139 16.19 3.69 8.36
C SER A 139 16.44 2.94 9.67
N ASP A 140 15.94 3.45 10.79
CA ASP A 140 16.13 2.85 12.12
C ASP A 140 15.52 1.45 12.19
N ASN A 141 14.30 1.29 11.66
CA ASN A 141 13.63 -0.01 11.71
C ASN A 141 14.25 -1.01 10.74
N ILE A 142 14.72 -0.58 9.57
CA ILE A 142 15.47 -1.45 8.66
C ILE A 142 16.77 -1.92 9.33
N GLN A 143 17.49 -1.04 10.04
CA GLN A 143 18.68 -1.42 10.81
C GLN A 143 18.36 -2.42 11.93
N ARG A 144 17.32 -2.18 12.75
CA ARG A 144 16.87 -3.12 13.78
C ARG A 144 16.50 -4.47 13.21
N THR A 145 15.74 -4.49 12.12
CA THR A 145 15.37 -5.71 11.39
C THR A 145 16.63 -6.46 10.94
N THR A 146 17.65 -5.77 10.43
CA THR A 146 18.94 -6.39 10.06
C THR A 146 19.63 -7.07 11.23
N VAL A 147 19.65 -6.40 12.38
CA VAL A 147 20.23 -6.96 13.61
C VAL A 147 19.44 -8.20 14.02
N HIS A 148 18.11 -8.16 13.97
CA HIS A 148 17.27 -9.32 14.23
C HIS A 148 17.52 -10.48 13.27
N GLU A 149 17.76 -10.21 11.98
CA GLU A 149 18.15 -11.25 11.01
C GLU A 149 19.50 -11.89 11.36
N ASN A 150 20.48 -11.06 11.72
CA ASN A 150 21.81 -11.52 12.11
C ASN A 150 21.77 -12.33 13.41
N MET A 151 20.78 -12.07 14.27
CA MET A 151 20.50 -12.81 15.51
C MET A 151 19.47 -13.94 15.34
N THR A 152 19.22 -14.40 14.09
CA THR A 152 18.29 -15.50 13.74
C THR A 152 16.83 -15.34 14.21
N ARG A 153 16.43 -14.13 14.64
CA ARG A 153 15.04 -13.85 15.06
C ARG A 153 14.12 -13.74 13.84
N VAL A 154 12.91 -14.26 13.97
CA VAL A 154 11.88 -14.19 12.92
C VAL A 154 11.33 -12.77 12.86
N ILE A 155 11.24 -12.22 11.66
CA ILE A 155 10.60 -10.92 11.41
C ILE A 155 9.14 -11.18 11.04
N PRO A 156 8.17 -10.55 11.73
CA PRO A 156 6.78 -10.65 11.35
C PRO A 156 6.50 -10.13 9.93
N ASP A 157 5.75 -10.86 9.11
CA ASP A 157 5.39 -10.43 7.75
C ASP A 157 4.67 -9.06 7.75
N VAL A 158 3.84 -8.82 8.77
CA VAL A 158 3.14 -7.54 8.97
C VAL A 158 4.10 -6.35 9.14
N MET A 159 5.31 -6.58 9.68
CA MET A 159 6.35 -5.57 9.78
C MET A 159 6.98 -5.27 8.43
N MET A 160 7.24 -6.30 7.62
CA MET A 160 7.73 -6.13 6.25
C MET A 160 6.72 -5.37 5.39
N ASP A 161 5.44 -5.68 5.51
CA ASP A 161 4.36 -4.96 4.83
C ASP A 161 4.28 -3.49 5.26
N ALA A 162 4.40 -3.20 6.56
CA ALA A 162 4.38 -1.83 7.05
C ALA A 162 5.61 -1.01 6.58
N LEU A 163 6.79 -1.64 6.50
CA LEU A 163 8.00 -1.02 5.94
C LEU A 163 7.83 -0.70 4.45
N VAL A 164 7.30 -1.64 3.66
CA VAL A 164 7.00 -1.44 2.23
C VAL A 164 5.95 -0.36 2.03
N ASP A 165 4.92 -0.30 2.89
CA ASP A 165 3.86 0.71 2.82
C ASP A 165 4.39 2.13 3.04
N ILE A 166 5.28 2.35 4.02
CA ILE A 166 5.91 3.66 4.22
C ILE A 166 6.81 4.01 3.02
N MET A 167 7.60 3.05 2.56
CA MET A 167 8.48 3.27 1.42
C MET A 167 7.67 3.68 0.18
N ASP A 168 6.57 3.00 -0.10
CA ASP A 168 5.67 3.35 -1.21
C ASP A 168 5.10 4.77 -1.08
N VAL A 169 4.71 5.19 0.13
CA VAL A 169 4.25 6.57 0.39
C VAL A 169 5.37 7.59 0.16
N ILE A 170 6.58 7.33 0.65
CA ILE A 170 7.74 8.21 0.42
C ILE A 170 8.01 8.34 -1.08
N LEU A 171 7.94 7.24 -1.83
CA LEU A 171 8.12 7.25 -3.29
C LEU A 171 7.08 8.11 -4.00
N GLN A 172 5.80 7.97 -3.62
CA GLN A 172 4.72 8.79 -4.15
C GLN A 172 4.93 10.29 -3.84
N LEU A 173 5.28 10.63 -2.59
CA LEU A 173 5.54 12.01 -2.18
C LEU A 173 6.76 12.60 -2.86
N SER A 174 7.84 11.83 -3.04
CA SER A 174 9.03 12.25 -3.77
C SER A 174 8.70 12.55 -5.23
N HIS A 175 7.93 11.69 -5.89
CA HIS A 175 7.52 11.96 -7.26
C HIS A 175 6.63 13.20 -7.37
N LEU A 176 5.70 13.40 -6.42
CA LEU A 176 4.85 14.58 -6.39
C LEU A 176 5.66 15.86 -6.13
N HIS A 177 6.65 15.82 -5.23
CA HIS A 177 7.57 16.92 -4.99
C HIS A 177 8.29 17.37 -6.27
N ASP A 178 8.72 16.41 -7.09
CA ASP A 178 9.46 16.70 -8.32
C ASP A 178 8.57 17.18 -9.47
N THR A 179 7.36 16.62 -9.59
CA THR A 179 6.47 16.88 -10.73
C THR A 179 5.46 18.01 -10.49
N LYS A 180 5.07 18.29 -9.25
CA LYS A 180 4.11 19.35 -8.92
C LYS A 180 4.78 20.72 -8.92
N SER A 181 4.87 21.30 -10.11
CA SER A 181 5.36 22.68 -10.30
C SER A 181 4.60 23.74 -9.49
N SER A 182 3.36 23.50 -9.08
CA SER A 182 2.59 24.40 -8.21
C SER A 182 3.32 24.72 -6.91
N LEU A 183 3.93 23.71 -6.26
CA LEU A 183 4.69 23.89 -5.02
C LEU A 183 5.86 24.86 -5.23
N ARG A 184 6.64 24.65 -6.30
CA ARG A 184 7.79 25.49 -6.65
C ARG A 184 7.38 26.92 -7.02
N ASN A 185 6.29 27.06 -7.79
CA ASN A 185 5.80 28.37 -8.22
C ASN A 185 5.31 29.20 -7.04
N ASP A 186 4.49 28.60 -6.17
CA ASP A 186 3.91 29.26 -5.01
C ASP A 186 5.00 29.63 -3.99
N PHE A 187 5.95 28.73 -3.72
CA PHE A 187 7.12 29.02 -2.89
C PHE A 187 7.98 30.16 -3.46
N SER A 188 8.21 30.18 -4.78
CA SER A 188 8.97 31.24 -5.44
C SER A 188 8.31 32.62 -5.32
N VAL A 189 6.98 32.71 -5.48
CA VAL A 189 6.25 33.97 -5.26
C VAL A 189 6.29 34.37 -3.78
N PHE A 190 6.09 33.42 -2.87
CA PHE A 190 6.11 33.69 -1.42
C PHE A 190 7.43 34.35 -1.00
N LYS A 191 8.57 33.79 -1.42
CA LYS A 191 9.89 34.36 -1.14
C LYS A 191 10.04 35.78 -1.67
N ARG A 192 9.63 36.03 -2.92
CA ARG A 192 9.75 37.37 -3.54
C ARG A 192 8.90 38.40 -2.80
N VAL A 193 7.69 38.02 -2.41
CA VAL A 193 6.77 38.90 -1.69
C VAL A 193 7.25 39.16 -0.26
N PHE A 194 7.79 38.15 0.42
CA PHE A 194 8.36 38.28 1.77
C PHE A 194 9.42 39.40 1.84
N LEU A 195 10.31 39.51 0.84
CA LEU A 195 11.33 40.57 0.80
C LEU A 195 10.73 41.99 0.86
N HIS A 196 9.51 42.19 0.37
CA HIS A 196 8.85 43.51 0.35
C HIS A 196 8.08 43.84 1.63
N ILE A 197 7.78 42.84 2.47
CA ILE A 197 6.99 43.01 3.71
C ILE A 197 7.76 42.58 4.96
N LYS A 198 9.01 42.13 4.81
CA LYS A 198 9.87 41.60 5.86
C LYS A 198 9.89 42.47 7.12
N GLU A 199 9.99 43.78 6.93
CA GLU A 199 10.07 44.77 8.02
C GLU A 199 8.75 44.98 8.77
N ASP A 200 7.62 44.60 8.17
CA ASP A 200 6.30 44.75 8.80
C ASP A 200 5.90 43.53 9.63
N LEU A 201 6.62 42.41 9.49
CA LEU A 201 6.26 41.14 10.10
C LEU A 201 6.94 41.01 11.47
N PRO A 202 6.19 40.74 12.56
CA PRO A 202 6.77 40.56 13.89
C PRO A 202 7.60 39.26 14.01
N ASP A 203 7.30 38.26 13.20
CA ASP A 203 7.91 36.92 13.16
C ASP A 203 8.87 36.73 11.96
N SER A 204 9.39 37.84 11.42
CA SER A 204 10.21 37.87 10.21
C SER A 204 11.39 36.90 10.23
N ASP A 205 12.12 36.83 11.34
CA ASP A 205 13.29 35.95 11.50
C ASP A 205 12.92 34.46 11.42
N LEU A 206 11.74 34.09 11.93
CA LEU A 206 11.25 32.71 11.87
C LEU A 206 10.87 32.34 10.45
N VAL A 207 10.14 33.23 9.76
CA VAL A 207 9.75 33.04 8.36
C VAL A 207 10.99 32.95 7.46
N GLU A 208 12.02 33.77 7.71
CA GLU A 208 13.27 33.73 6.95
C GLU A 208 14.02 32.40 7.15
N LYS A 209 14.11 31.90 8.38
CA LYS A 209 14.67 30.56 8.67
C LYS A 209 13.91 29.45 7.95
N ASP A 210 12.58 29.51 7.97
CA ASP A 210 11.74 28.55 7.26
C ASP A 210 11.97 28.62 5.75
N ILE A 211 12.09 29.82 5.17
CA ILE A 211 12.41 30.00 3.75
C ILE A 211 13.73 29.32 3.40
N VAL A 212 14.78 29.50 4.20
CA VAL A 212 16.09 28.86 3.95
C VAL A 212 15.96 27.33 3.99
N ARG A 213 15.36 26.79 5.06
CA ARG A 213 15.15 25.34 5.22
C ARG A 213 14.34 24.73 4.07
N LEU A 214 13.26 25.40 3.65
CA LEU A 214 12.43 24.92 2.55
C LEU A 214 13.11 25.09 1.20
N GLN A 215 13.99 26.09 1.04
CA GLN A 215 14.75 26.26 -0.19
C GLN A 215 15.74 25.13 -0.43
N GLU A 216 16.41 24.66 0.63
CA GLU A 216 17.24 23.45 0.55
C GLU A 216 16.40 22.23 0.16
N PHE A 217 15.27 22.02 0.84
CA PHE A 217 14.34 20.91 0.56
C PHE A 217 13.87 20.91 -0.91
N MET A 218 13.35 22.04 -1.39
CA MET A 218 12.83 22.21 -2.75
C MET A 218 13.93 22.15 -3.84
N GLY A 219 15.18 22.42 -3.46
CA GLY A 219 16.35 22.39 -4.34
C GLY A 219 17.09 21.04 -4.37
N SER A 220 16.99 20.25 -3.30
CA SER A 220 17.65 18.94 -3.18
C SER A 220 16.92 17.86 -3.98
N SER A 221 17.65 17.09 -4.79
CA SER A 221 17.19 15.77 -5.21
C SER A 221 17.64 14.78 -4.13
N TYR A 222 16.70 14.04 -3.53
CA TYR A 222 17.00 13.07 -2.48
C TYR A 222 17.77 11.86 -3.06
N GLN A 223 19.07 12.01 -3.24
CA GLN A 223 20.00 10.93 -3.56
C GLN A 223 20.93 10.70 -2.36
N ALA A 224 20.45 9.98 -1.36
CA ALA A 224 21.34 9.28 -0.44
C ALA A 224 20.57 8.18 0.31
N LYS A 225 21.05 6.94 0.21
CA LYS A 225 21.58 6.17 1.37
C LYS A 225 21.76 4.69 1.01
N GLY A 226 23.01 4.25 1.02
CA GLY A 226 23.44 2.86 0.82
C GLY A 226 23.23 1.94 2.03
N SER A 227 22.81 2.44 3.19
CA SER A 227 22.64 1.62 4.41
C SER A 227 21.32 0.85 4.47
N VAL A 228 20.29 1.30 3.75
CA VAL A 228 18.98 0.62 3.62
C VAL A 228 19.13 -0.77 2.95
N TRP A 229 20.27 -0.99 2.29
CA TRP A 229 20.46 -2.05 1.32
C TRP A 229 21.00 -3.34 1.84
N ASP A 230 22.00 -3.26 2.71
CA ASP A 230 22.60 -4.46 3.28
C ASP A 230 21.53 -5.31 4.00
N SER A 231 20.48 -4.63 4.50
CA SER A 231 19.28 -5.11 5.18
C SER A 231 18.16 -5.68 4.29
N LEU A 232 17.92 -5.09 3.11
CA LEU A 232 16.85 -5.51 2.20
C LEU A 232 17.28 -6.62 1.24
N ARG A 233 18.59 -6.83 1.06
CA ARG A 233 19.15 -7.89 0.20
C ARG A 233 18.61 -9.29 0.52
N HIS A 234 18.50 -9.63 1.80
CA HIS A 234 18.01 -10.94 2.27
C HIS A 234 16.48 -11.06 2.22
N ASN A 235 15.78 -9.93 2.28
CA ASN A 235 14.33 -9.83 2.27
C ASN A 235 13.74 -9.70 0.86
N LEU A 236 14.56 -9.47 -0.17
CA LEU A 236 14.14 -9.50 -1.57
C LEU A 236 13.50 -10.84 -1.96
N THR A 237 13.87 -11.95 -1.34
CA THR A 237 13.16 -13.24 -1.53
C THR A 237 11.75 -13.20 -0.97
N ASN A 238 11.53 -12.49 0.14
CA ASN A 238 10.21 -12.32 0.74
C ASN A 238 9.37 -11.35 -0.10
N VAL A 239 9.93 -10.23 -0.57
CA VAL A 239 9.24 -9.32 -1.51
C VAL A 239 8.87 -10.05 -2.80
N LYS A 240 9.76 -10.87 -3.35
CA LYS A 240 9.46 -11.74 -4.50
C LYS A 240 8.33 -12.72 -4.18
N ARG A 241 8.35 -13.40 -3.02
CA ARG A 241 7.26 -14.28 -2.58
C ARG A 241 5.92 -13.54 -2.47
N HIS A 242 5.89 -12.31 -1.97
CA HIS A 242 4.66 -11.51 -1.87
C HIS A 242 4.12 -11.08 -3.25
N ILE A 243 4.98 -10.93 -4.26
CA ILE A 243 4.58 -10.64 -5.64
C ILE A 243 4.15 -11.90 -6.41
N ASP A 244 4.84 -13.03 -6.18
CA ASP A 244 4.58 -14.32 -6.83
C ASP A 244 3.40 -15.08 -6.20
N ASN A 245 3.00 -14.76 -4.96
CA ASN A 245 1.83 -15.34 -4.30
C ASN A 245 0.52 -14.62 -4.70
N ASP A 246 -0.54 -15.38 -4.98
CA ASP A 246 -1.93 -14.91 -5.19
C ASP A 246 -2.57 -14.24 -3.94
N VAL A 247 -1.77 -13.92 -2.92
CA VAL A 247 -2.20 -13.37 -1.62
C VAL A 247 -2.56 -11.88 -1.72
N CYS A 248 -2.11 -11.18 -2.76
CA CYS A 248 -2.43 -9.76 -2.97
C CYS A 248 -3.87 -9.58 -3.49
N VAL A 249 -4.79 -9.27 -2.56
CA VAL A 249 -6.21 -9.08 -2.88
C VAL A 249 -6.49 -7.79 -3.67
N THR A 250 -5.71 -6.72 -3.50
CA THR A 250 -5.95 -5.46 -4.22
C THR A 250 -4.83 -5.14 -5.21
N PRO A 251 -5.14 -4.49 -6.36
CA PRO A 251 -4.11 -4.05 -7.30
C PRO A 251 -3.09 -3.09 -6.66
N SER A 252 -3.53 -2.20 -5.78
CA SER A 252 -2.64 -1.27 -5.06
C SER A 252 -1.62 -2.03 -4.20
N SER A 253 -2.08 -3.06 -3.47
CA SER A 253 -1.22 -3.96 -2.70
C SER A 253 -0.27 -4.75 -3.58
N LYS A 254 -0.65 -5.09 -4.82
CA LYS A 254 0.23 -5.78 -5.76
C LYS A 254 1.33 -4.86 -6.32
N PHE A 255 0.94 -3.67 -6.78
CA PHE A 255 1.86 -2.77 -7.47
C PHE A 255 2.82 -2.04 -6.52
N LYS A 256 2.48 -1.86 -5.23
CA LYS A 256 3.40 -1.25 -4.24
C LYS A 256 4.71 -2.01 -4.15
N TYR A 257 4.68 -3.35 -4.15
CA TYR A 257 5.91 -4.15 -4.07
C TYR A 257 6.77 -3.99 -5.32
N ILE A 258 6.17 -3.86 -6.50
CA ILE A 258 6.90 -3.67 -7.76
C ILE A 258 7.53 -2.27 -7.81
N ARG A 259 6.79 -1.23 -7.39
CA ARG A 259 7.33 0.14 -7.26
C ARG A 259 8.49 0.17 -6.28
N ALA A 260 8.24 -0.35 -5.07
CA ALA A 260 9.23 -0.54 -4.03
C ALA A 260 10.49 -1.21 -4.60
N LEU A 261 10.34 -2.39 -5.19
CA LEU A 261 11.43 -3.19 -5.78
C LEU A 261 12.22 -2.44 -6.86
N SER A 262 11.55 -1.66 -7.72
CA SER A 262 12.22 -0.91 -8.79
C SER A 262 13.08 0.24 -8.26
N TYR A 263 12.55 1.06 -7.36
CA TYR A 263 13.33 2.12 -6.70
C TYR A 263 14.42 1.54 -5.84
N LEU A 264 14.11 0.41 -5.24
CA LEU A 264 15.09 -0.38 -4.55
C LEU A 264 16.27 -0.64 -5.54
N MET A 265 16.09 -1.35 -6.65
CA MET A 265 17.23 -1.66 -7.55
C MET A 265 18.13 -0.46 -7.93
N THR A 266 17.54 0.72 -8.06
CA THR A 266 18.25 1.99 -8.33
C THR A 266 19.24 2.38 -7.24
N VAL A 267 18.82 2.29 -5.98
CA VAL A 267 19.67 2.71 -4.86
C VAL A 267 20.76 1.66 -4.61
N LEU A 268 20.52 0.37 -4.95
CA LEU A 268 21.58 -0.65 -4.99
C LEU A 268 22.68 -0.29 -5.98
N GLU A 269 22.34 0.06 -7.22
CA GLU A 269 23.31 0.42 -8.25
C GLU A 269 24.23 1.57 -7.85
N GLY A 270 23.70 2.53 -7.11
CA GLY A 270 24.48 3.65 -6.56
C GLY A 270 25.43 3.28 -5.42
N SER A 271 25.32 2.07 -4.84
CA SER A 271 26.09 1.65 -3.67
C SER A 271 27.51 1.18 -4.00
N VAL A 272 28.43 1.34 -3.05
CA VAL A 272 29.81 0.84 -3.15
C VAL A 272 29.86 -0.69 -3.22
N ALA A 273 28.91 -1.36 -2.58
CA ALA A 273 28.76 -2.83 -2.60
C ALA A 273 28.41 -3.35 -4.01
N TRP A 274 27.58 -2.62 -4.76
CA TRP A 274 27.27 -2.94 -6.15
C TRP A 274 28.48 -2.77 -7.07
N LYS A 275 29.28 -1.71 -6.88
CA LYS A 275 30.51 -1.48 -7.68
C LYS A 275 31.57 -2.57 -7.50
N LYS A 276 31.51 -3.35 -6.42
CA LYS A 276 32.32 -4.56 -6.20
C LYS A 276 31.58 -5.83 -6.66
N THR A 277 30.88 -5.79 -7.80
CA THR A 277 30.07 -6.90 -8.37
C THR A 277 30.80 -8.25 -8.45
N ASN A 278 32.14 -8.26 -8.47
CA ASN A 278 32.94 -9.49 -8.41
C ASN A 278 32.99 -10.17 -7.01
N THR A 279 32.35 -9.59 -5.98
CA THR A 279 32.36 -10.11 -4.60
C THR A 279 30.98 -10.51 -4.05
N LEU A 280 29.90 -10.39 -4.84
CA LEU A 280 28.56 -10.83 -4.40
C LEU A 280 28.50 -12.37 -4.35
N HIS A 281 28.05 -12.93 -3.22
CA HIS A 281 27.86 -14.37 -3.08
C HIS A 281 26.80 -14.89 -4.07
N GLY A 282 26.94 -16.13 -4.54
CA GLY A 282 26.12 -16.70 -5.62
C GLY A 282 24.61 -16.77 -5.35
N ALA A 283 24.19 -16.73 -4.08
CA ALA A 283 22.77 -16.66 -3.71
C ALA A 283 22.19 -15.25 -3.93
N ASP A 284 22.93 -14.20 -3.55
CA ASP A 284 22.50 -12.81 -3.68
C ASP A 284 22.40 -12.39 -5.15
N LYS A 285 23.34 -12.85 -5.98
CA LYS A 285 23.31 -12.66 -7.43
C LYS A 285 22.01 -13.21 -8.06
N LYS A 286 21.59 -14.41 -7.67
CA LYS A 286 20.35 -15.04 -8.18
C LYS A 286 19.09 -14.29 -7.76
N VAL A 287 19.06 -13.73 -6.54
CA VAL A 287 17.93 -12.93 -6.04
C VAL A 287 17.80 -11.62 -6.83
N ILE A 288 18.92 -10.95 -7.07
CA ILE A 288 19.00 -9.73 -7.88
C ILE A 288 18.56 -10.00 -9.32
N GLU A 289 19.06 -11.07 -9.95
CA GLU A 289 18.65 -11.48 -11.31
C GLU A 289 17.14 -11.79 -11.38
N ALA A 290 16.58 -12.43 -10.35
CA ALA A 290 15.14 -12.69 -10.28
C ALA A 290 14.32 -11.40 -10.13
N ALA A 291 14.77 -10.46 -9.31
CA ALA A 291 14.13 -9.15 -9.14
C ALA A 291 14.16 -8.35 -10.44
N VAL A 292 15.30 -8.34 -11.13
CA VAL A 292 15.47 -7.75 -12.46
C VAL A 292 14.48 -8.34 -13.47
N LYS A 293 14.41 -9.68 -13.56
CA LYS A 293 13.50 -10.37 -14.46
C LYS A 293 12.04 -10.05 -14.16
N LEU A 294 11.69 -9.90 -12.88
CA LEU A 294 10.35 -9.52 -12.45
C LEU A 294 10.03 -8.07 -12.85
N ILE A 295 10.92 -7.13 -12.55
CA ILE A 295 10.75 -5.71 -12.93
C ILE A 295 10.62 -5.56 -14.45
N SER A 296 11.40 -6.31 -15.24
CA SER A 296 11.35 -6.21 -16.71
C SER A 296 10.00 -6.63 -17.32
N ARG A 297 9.18 -7.39 -16.57
CA ARG A 297 7.80 -7.72 -16.99
C ARG A 297 6.85 -6.53 -16.87
N PHE A 298 7.22 -5.49 -16.12
CA PHE A 298 6.38 -4.32 -15.85
C PHE A 298 7.00 -3.06 -16.47
N PRO A 299 6.89 -2.86 -17.78
CA PRO A 299 7.51 -1.72 -18.44
C PRO A 299 6.79 -0.38 -18.12
N ALA A 300 5.60 -0.45 -17.51
CA ALA A 300 4.95 0.65 -16.81
C ALA A 300 4.29 0.13 -15.53
N ILE A 301 4.38 0.91 -14.45
CA ILE A 301 3.82 0.57 -13.14
C ILE A 301 2.85 1.69 -12.72
N PRO A 302 1.57 1.39 -12.42
CA PRO A 302 0.65 2.35 -11.83
C PRO A 302 1.20 2.84 -10.49
N MET A 303 1.14 4.14 -10.22
CA MET A 303 1.60 4.69 -8.94
C MET A 303 0.48 5.39 -8.19
N LEU A 304 -0.09 6.45 -8.76
CA LEU A 304 -1.12 7.26 -8.11
C LEU A 304 -2.03 7.90 -9.15
N HIS A 305 -3.32 7.56 -9.16
CA HIS A 305 -4.29 8.07 -10.15
C HIS A 305 -3.77 7.90 -11.60
N GLU A 306 -3.60 8.99 -12.34
CA GLU A 306 -3.02 9.02 -13.71
C GLU A 306 -1.49 8.94 -13.73
N ILE A 307 -0.84 9.05 -12.57
CA ILE A 307 0.61 8.98 -12.46
C ILE A 307 1.03 7.52 -12.51
N SER A 308 1.81 7.19 -13.52
CA SER A 308 2.54 5.95 -13.64
C SER A 308 4.04 6.23 -13.69
N ILE A 309 4.84 5.21 -13.40
CA ILE A 309 6.29 5.26 -13.49
C ILE A 309 6.77 4.20 -14.48
N LYS A 310 7.85 4.51 -15.19
CA LYS A 310 8.66 3.45 -15.80
C LYS A 310 9.56 2.87 -14.70
N PRO A 311 9.74 1.55 -14.64
CA PRO A 311 10.75 1.00 -13.77
C PRO A 311 12.10 1.63 -14.12
N VAL A 312 12.92 1.87 -13.11
CA VAL A 312 14.24 2.48 -13.32
C VAL A 312 15.07 1.59 -14.22
N LYS A 313 15.78 2.20 -15.17
CA LYS A 313 16.64 1.55 -16.17
C LYS A 313 17.91 0.99 -15.52
N ALA A 314 17.74 0.03 -14.63
CA ALA A 314 18.76 -0.60 -13.83
C ALA A 314 19.86 -1.36 -14.62
N LEU A 315 19.69 -1.54 -15.93
CA LEU A 315 20.36 -2.64 -16.65
C LEU A 315 21.11 -2.24 -17.91
N GLN A 316 21.28 -0.95 -18.21
CA GLN A 316 22.06 -0.53 -19.40
C GLN A 316 23.52 -0.19 -19.09
N SER A 317 23.99 -0.24 -17.84
CA SER A 317 25.37 0.17 -17.50
C SER A 317 26.38 -0.98 -17.42
N GLN A 318 25.98 -2.25 -17.54
CA GLN A 318 26.91 -3.39 -17.54
C GLN A 318 26.73 -4.23 -18.81
N GLY A 319 27.57 -3.94 -19.81
CA GLY A 319 27.80 -4.81 -20.97
C GLY A 319 26.98 -4.45 -22.21
N GLY A 320 27.51 -3.54 -23.04
CA GLY A 320 27.63 -3.69 -24.50
C GLY A 320 26.41 -4.03 -25.38
N HIS A 321 25.19 -4.16 -24.89
CA HIS A 321 24.01 -4.33 -25.72
C HIS A 321 23.29 -2.99 -25.82
N LYS A 322 23.61 -2.27 -26.89
CA LYS A 322 22.85 -1.14 -27.41
C LYS A 322 21.41 -1.64 -27.60
N LEU A 323 20.52 -1.34 -26.65
CA LEU A 323 19.10 -1.48 -26.90
C LEU A 323 18.81 -0.47 -28.00
N GLU A 324 18.56 -0.98 -29.20
CA GLU A 324 18.18 -0.19 -30.35
C GLU A 324 17.15 0.84 -29.90
N SER A 325 17.39 2.08 -30.31
CA SER A 325 16.39 3.13 -30.25
C SER A 325 15.11 2.57 -30.86
N VAL A 326 14.15 2.17 -30.02
CA VAL A 326 12.79 1.82 -30.47
C VAL A 326 12.07 3.12 -30.80
N ASN A 327 12.58 3.79 -31.84
CA ASN A 327 11.78 4.58 -32.74
C ASN A 327 11.46 3.65 -33.90
N SER A 328 10.20 3.67 -34.32
CA SER A 328 9.63 2.96 -35.47
C SER A 328 9.17 1.52 -35.20
N ALA A 329 7.87 1.41 -34.91
CA ALA A 329 6.96 0.47 -35.57
C ALA A 329 7.26 -1.05 -35.57
N THR A 330 8.10 -1.60 -34.69
CA THR A 330 8.38 -3.05 -34.66
C THR A 330 7.86 -3.77 -33.41
N SER A 331 6.80 -4.55 -33.67
CA SER A 331 6.30 -5.71 -32.93
C SER A 331 5.42 -5.47 -31.68
N SER A 332 4.15 -5.23 -31.97
CA SER A 332 2.99 -5.62 -31.15
C SER A 332 2.90 -7.11 -30.77
N LYS A 333 3.92 -7.94 -31.07
CA LYS A 333 3.86 -9.42 -30.99
C LYS A 333 4.41 -10.05 -29.71
N ASN A 334 5.02 -9.28 -28.80
CA ASN A 334 5.53 -9.79 -27.51
C ASN A 334 5.03 -8.96 -26.32
N ARG A 335 3.76 -8.55 -26.36
CA ARG A 335 3.12 -7.91 -25.20
C ARG A 335 2.72 -9.01 -24.22
N ASP A 336 3.20 -8.92 -22.98
CA ASP A 336 2.67 -9.76 -21.90
C ASP A 336 1.14 -9.55 -21.85
N VAL A 337 0.38 -10.66 -21.77
CA VAL A 337 -1.08 -10.68 -21.76
C VAL A 337 -1.66 -9.74 -20.69
N MET A 338 -0.89 -9.47 -19.63
CA MET A 338 -1.27 -8.55 -18.55
C MET A 338 -1.50 -7.09 -19.00
N PHE A 339 -0.92 -6.67 -20.13
CA PHE A 339 -1.08 -5.32 -20.70
C PHE A 339 -2.03 -5.28 -21.90
N ASP A 340 -2.60 -6.42 -22.29
CA ASP A 340 -3.58 -6.50 -23.38
C ASP A 340 -5.00 -6.42 -22.82
N VAL A 341 -5.62 -5.23 -22.95
CA VAL A 341 -6.98 -4.99 -22.46
C VAL A 341 -8.03 -5.80 -23.23
N VAL A 342 -7.80 -6.12 -24.50
CA VAL A 342 -8.74 -6.89 -25.32
C VAL A 342 -8.73 -8.35 -24.88
N ALA A 343 -7.54 -8.92 -24.66
CA ALA A 343 -7.41 -10.25 -24.06
C ALA A 343 -8.01 -10.30 -22.64
N ALA A 344 -7.77 -9.26 -21.83
CA ALA A 344 -8.36 -9.14 -20.50
C ALA A 344 -9.89 -9.06 -20.53
N SER A 345 -10.49 -8.33 -21.50
CA SER A 345 -11.95 -8.28 -21.68
C SER A 345 -12.53 -9.64 -22.03
N ARG A 346 -11.91 -10.38 -22.96
CA ARG A 346 -12.34 -11.75 -23.30
C ARG A 346 -12.28 -12.67 -22.08
N ASN A 347 -11.20 -12.59 -21.29
CA ASN A 347 -11.08 -13.37 -20.06
C ASN A 347 -12.14 -12.96 -19.02
N CYS A 348 -12.44 -11.66 -18.89
CA CYS A 348 -13.49 -11.16 -18.00
C CYS A 348 -14.86 -11.74 -18.37
N LYS A 349 -15.26 -11.68 -19.65
CA LYS A 349 -16.54 -12.23 -20.13
C LYS A 349 -16.67 -13.72 -19.85
N ALA A 350 -15.69 -14.51 -20.30
CA ALA A 350 -15.69 -15.96 -20.10
C ALA A 350 -15.71 -16.35 -18.61
N THR A 351 -15.00 -15.59 -17.78
CA THR A 351 -14.98 -15.81 -16.32
C THR A 351 -16.33 -15.46 -15.70
N CYS A 352 -16.97 -14.35 -16.10
CA CYS A 352 -18.31 -13.99 -15.64
C CYS A 352 -19.36 -15.05 -16.01
N GLU A 353 -19.32 -15.57 -17.24
CA GLU A 353 -20.22 -16.63 -17.71
C GLU A 353 -20.15 -17.90 -16.84
N ALA A 354 -18.94 -18.29 -16.42
CA ALA A 354 -18.74 -19.46 -15.56
C ALA A 354 -18.97 -19.16 -14.06
N TYR A 355 -18.67 -17.95 -13.61
CA TYR A 355 -18.70 -17.58 -12.19
C TYR A 355 -20.09 -17.18 -11.70
N LEU A 356 -20.81 -16.35 -12.45
CA LEU A 356 -22.09 -15.77 -12.01
C LEU A 356 -23.14 -16.83 -11.66
N PRO A 357 -23.35 -17.92 -12.43
CA PRO A 357 -24.31 -18.95 -12.07
C PRO A 357 -24.01 -19.60 -10.72
N ARG A 358 -22.73 -19.85 -10.42
CA ARG A 358 -22.29 -20.44 -9.14
C ARG A 358 -22.49 -19.47 -7.97
N LEU A 359 -22.18 -18.18 -8.17
CA LEU A 359 -22.45 -17.15 -7.18
C LEU A 359 -23.94 -17.05 -6.86
N LEU A 360 -24.78 -16.96 -7.88
CA LEU A 360 -26.24 -16.87 -7.70
C LEU A 360 -26.80 -18.12 -7.02
N HIS A 361 -26.30 -19.30 -7.40
CA HIS A 361 -26.68 -20.55 -6.74
C HIS A 361 -26.31 -20.54 -5.25
N ALA A 362 -25.07 -20.20 -4.89
CA ALA A 362 -24.62 -20.12 -3.50
C ALA A 362 -25.36 -19.07 -2.66
N LEU A 363 -25.79 -17.97 -3.28
CA LEU A 363 -26.59 -16.94 -2.63
C LEU A 363 -28.05 -17.35 -2.41
N ASN A 364 -28.61 -18.19 -3.28
CA ASN A 364 -30.01 -18.58 -3.25
C ASN A 364 -30.27 -19.88 -2.45
N THR A 365 -29.26 -20.70 -2.19
CA THR A 365 -29.39 -21.97 -1.43
C THR A 365 -29.77 -21.80 0.05
N GLY A 366 -29.76 -20.58 0.59
CA GLY A 366 -30.10 -20.26 1.98
C GLY A 366 -31.26 -19.28 2.16
N MET A 367 -32.18 -19.17 1.19
CA MET A 367 -33.27 -18.18 1.26
C MET A 367 -34.29 -18.44 2.37
N ASP A 368 -34.50 -19.70 2.79
CA ASP A 368 -35.58 -20.07 3.72
C ASP A 368 -35.09 -20.63 5.07
N ARG A 369 -33.78 -20.82 5.27
CA ARG A 369 -33.17 -21.42 6.47
C ARG A 369 -31.80 -20.82 6.76
N GLU A 370 -31.33 -20.92 8.01
CA GLU A 370 -29.92 -20.60 8.31
C GLU A 370 -28.99 -21.51 7.50
N TYR A 371 -27.92 -20.92 6.94
CA TYR A 371 -26.90 -21.67 6.20
C TYR A 371 -26.30 -22.78 7.07
N THR A 372 -26.14 -23.98 6.52
CA THR A 372 -25.31 -25.01 7.16
C THR A 372 -23.83 -24.60 7.12
N PRO A 373 -22.96 -25.21 7.95
CA PRO A 373 -21.52 -24.97 7.88
C PRO A 373 -20.95 -25.22 6.48
N GLU A 374 -21.38 -26.30 5.80
CA GLU A 374 -20.93 -26.66 4.45
C GLU A 374 -21.37 -25.63 3.40
N GLN A 375 -22.60 -25.12 3.53
CA GLN A 375 -23.10 -24.05 2.66
C GLN A 375 -22.39 -22.72 2.93
N SER A 376 -22.00 -22.46 4.18
CA SER A 376 -21.22 -21.27 4.56
C SER A 376 -19.82 -21.34 3.94
N ASP A 377 -19.19 -22.51 3.99
CA ASP A 377 -17.87 -22.76 3.39
C ASP A 377 -17.93 -22.64 1.86
N ALA A 378 -18.95 -23.19 1.21
CA ALA A 378 -19.15 -23.03 -0.23
C ALA A 378 -19.35 -21.56 -0.64
N LEU A 379 -20.13 -20.79 0.13
CA LEU A 379 -20.33 -19.36 -0.13
C LEU A 379 -19.04 -18.56 0.12
N TYR A 380 -18.27 -18.90 1.15
CA TYR A 380 -16.97 -18.28 1.42
C TYR A 380 -16.02 -18.43 0.23
N GLU A 381 -15.86 -19.65 -0.29
CA GLU A 381 -14.98 -19.93 -1.43
C GLU A 381 -15.38 -19.13 -2.67
N VAL A 382 -16.67 -19.10 -2.99
CA VAL A 382 -17.16 -18.36 -4.16
C VAL A 382 -16.97 -16.85 -3.98
N VAL A 383 -17.17 -16.30 -2.78
CA VAL A 383 -16.91 -14.88 -2.50
C VAL A 383 -15.42 -14.54 -2.64
N VAL A 384 -14.53 -15.37 -2.09
CA VAL A 384 -13.07 -15.18 -2.21
C VAL A 384 -12.64 -15.23 -3.69
N GLU A 385 -13.17 -16.20 -4.44
CA GLU A 385 -12.93 -16.33 -5.88
C GLU A 385 -13.40 -15.09 -6.65
N GLY A 386 -14.59 -14.57 -6.34
CA GLY A 386 -15.12 -13.33 -6.93
C GLY A 386 -14.23 -12.12 -6.68
N ILE A 387 -13.74 -11.95 -5.45
CA ILE A 387 -12.81 -10.88 -5.11
C ILE A 387 -11.48 -11.03 -5.87
N SER A 388 -10.98 -12.25 -6.03
CA SER A 388 -9.78 -12.53 -6.83
C SER A 388 -9.96 -12.14 -8.30
N HIS A 389 -11.10 -12.50 -8.91
CA HIS A 389 -11.44 -12.09 -10.29
C HIS A 389 -11.49 -10.57 -10.43
N LEU A 390 -12.14 -9.87 -9.50
CA LEU A 390 -12.19 -8.41 -9.47
C LEU A 390 -10.79 -7.79 -9.38
N SER A 391 -9.92 -8.34 -8.54
CA SER A 391 -8.53 -7.90 -8.41
C SER A 391 -7.76 -8.07 -9.71
N LYS A 392 -7.90 -9.23 -10.37
CA LYS A 392 -7.25 -9.52 -11.64
C LYS A 392 -7.68 -8.56 -12.74
N TRP A 393 -8.98 -8.37 -12.93
CA TRP A 393 -9.51 -7.47 -13.98
C TRP A 393 -9.10 -6.03 -13.75
N LYS A 394 -9.21 -5.53 -12.51
CA LYS A 394 -8.78 -4.19 -12.15
C LYS A 394 -7.26 -4.01 -12.31
N SER A 395 -6.47 -5.03 -11.99
CA SER A 395 -5.01 -5.01 -12.18
C SER A 395 -4.64 -4.87 -13.66
N SER A 396 -5.19 -5.70 -14.54
CA SER A 396 -4.93 -5.62 -15.99
C SER A 396 -5.37 -4.28 -16.57
N PHE A 397 -6.53 -3.77 -16.14
CA PHE A 397 -7.03 -2.47 -16.56
C PHE A 397 -6.08 -1.33 -16.16
N LEU A 398 -5.61 -1.31 -14.92
CA LEU A 398 -4.67 -0.29 -14.44
C LEU A 398 -3.30 -0.39 -15.12
N LEU A 399 -2.79 -1.60 -15.37
CA LEU A 399 -1.54 -1.81 -16.11
C LEU A 399 -1.63 -1.30 -17.55
N PHE A 400 -2.73 -1.59 -18.23
CA PHE A 400 -3.00 -1.07 -19.57
C PHE A 400 -3.03 0.46 -19.59
N LEU A 401 -3.73 1.09 -18.64
CA LEU A 401 -3.76 2.55 -18.54
C LEU A 401 -2.37 3.13 -18.25
N ALA A 402 -1.64 2.57 -17.29
CA ALA A 402 -0.29 3.00 -16.96
C ALA A 402 0.64 2.94 -18.19
N TRP A 403 0.50 1.88 -19.01
CA TRP A 403 1.22 1.73 -20.26
C TRP A 403 0.87 2.83 -21.28
N LYS A 404 -0.42 3.14 -21.47
CA LYS A 404 -0.86 4.22 -22.36
C LYS A 404 -0.33 5.59 -21.93
N TYR A 405 -0.36 5.88 -20.62
CA TYR A 405 0.22 7.12 -20.08
C TYR A 405 1.73 7.24 -20.30
N GLN A 406 2.46 6.12 -20.32
CA GLN A 406 3.91 6.08 -20.54
C GLN A 406 4.33 6.07 -22.02
N ASN A 407 3.37 5.89 -22.93
CA ASN A 407 3.59 5.76 -24.38
C ASN A 407 2.57 6.61 -25.15
N PRO A 408 2.77 7.94 -25.23
CA PRO A 408 1.91 8.83 -26.01
C PRO A 408 1.92 8.46 -27.49
N ARG A 409 0.78 8.64 -28.17
CA ARG A 409 0.69 8.44 -29.62
C ARG A 409 1.57 9.46 -30.38
N THR A 410 2.35 8.96 -31.33
CA THR A 410 3.19 9.73 -32.25
C THR A 410 2.36 10.35 -33.38
N ASN A 411 2.87 11.41 -34.00
CA ASN A 411 2.20 12.20 -35.06
C ASN A 411 2.17 11.48 -36.44
N ASP A 412 2.03 10.16 -36.48
CA ASP A 412 2.13 9.39 -37.75
C ASP A 412 0.91 9.56 -38.67
N THR A 413 -0.12 10.32 -38.27
CA THR A 413 -1.39 10.41 -39.00
C THR A 413 -1.67 11.75 -39.68
N GLY A 414 -0.71 12.69 -39.75
CA GLY A 414 -0.89 13.95 -40.48
C GLY A 414 -2.02 14.86 -39.96
N MET A 415 -2.60 14.57 -38.79
CA MET A 415 -3.61 15.42 -38.17
C MET A 415 -2.93 16.66 -37.59
N HIS A 416 -3.30 17.85 -38.07
CA HIS A 416 -2.89 19.12 -37.47
C HIS A 416 -3.64 19.29 -36.14
N MET A 417 -3.00 18.89 -35.05
CA MET A 417 -3.61 18.92 -33.72
C MET A 417 -3.16 20.15 -32.95
N GLU A 418 -3.82 21.28 -33.16
CA GLU A 418 -3.63 22.46 -32.32
C GLU A 418 -4.56 22.39 -31.11
N SER A 419 -4.09 21.75 -30.03
CA SER A 419 -4.77 21.75 -28.74
C SER A 419 -3.84 22.26 -27.64
N PRO A 420 -4.29 23.16 -26.74
CA PRO A 420 -3.53 23.55 -25.55
C PRO A 420 -3.17 22.35 -24.63
N SER A 421 -3.89 21.24 -24.76
CA SER A 421 -3.73 20.03 -23.95
C SER A 421 -3.19 18.84 -24.74
N LEU A 422 -2.56 19.09 -25.89
CA LEU A 422 -2.14 18.04 -26.83
C LEU A 422 -1.33 16.91 -26.19
N LYS A 423 -0.45 17.22 -25.23
CA LYS A 423 0.33 16.21 -24.50
C LYS A 423 -0.56 15.20 -23.76
N TYR A 424 -1.63 15.67 -23.13
CA TYR A 424 -2.58 14.82 -22.41
C TYR A 424 -3.51 14.08 -23.38
N GLU A 425 -3.95 14.74 -24.44
CA GLU A 425 -4.79 14.11 -25.47
C GLU A 425 -4.07 12.95 -26.19
N ARG A 426 -2.76 13.08 -26.40
CA ARG A 426 -1.91 12.02 -27.00
C ARG A 426 -1.79 10.75 -26.15
N VAL A 427 -1.92 10.85 -24.84
CA VAL A 427 -1.92 9.68 -23.94
C VAL A 427 -3.33 9.17 -23.65
N THR A 428 -4.35 10.00 -23.88
CA THR A 428 -5.77 9.68 -23.65
C THR A 428 -6.55 9.61 -24.96
N LYS A 429 -7.25 10.67 -25.35
CA LYS A 429 -8.20 10.77 -26.48
C LYS A 429 -7.72 10.07 -27.75
N TYR A 430 -6.45 10.22 -28.10
CA TYR A 430 -5.90 9.68 -29.34
C TYR A 430 -5.18 8.35 -29.17
N ASN A 431 -4.97 7.85 -27.95
CA ASN A 431 -4.13 6.69 -27.70
C ASN A 431 -4.88 5.35 -27.65
N TYR A 432 -6.18 5.33 -27.90
CA TYR A 432 -7.01 4.13 -27.83
C TYR A 432 -7.60 3.79 -29.20
N SER A 433 -7.65 2.50 -29.53
CA SER A 433 -8.46 1.98 -30.64
C SER A 433 -9.91 1.75 -30.21
N ASP A 434 -10.81 1.58 -31.18
CA ASP A 434 -12.22 1.26 -30.89
C ASP A 434 -12.36 -0.07 -30.13
N ASP A 435 -11.53 -1.07 -30.45
CA ASP A 435 -11.53 -2.34 -29.74
C ASP A 435 -11.04 -2.20 -28.30
N GLU A 436 -10.03 -1.36 -28.06
CA GLU A 436 -9.57 -1.04 -26.70
C GLU A 436 -10.66 -0.30 -25.92
N TRP A 437 -11.39 0.63 -26.54
CA TRP A 437 -12.53 1.31 -25.91
C TRP A 437 -13.64 0.34 -25.51
N ARG A 438 -14.06 -0.55 -26.42
CA ARG A 438 -15.06 -1.58 -26.14
C ARG A 438 -14.58 -2.52 -25.02
N ALA A 439 -13.34 -2.97 -25.10
CA ALA A 439 -12.75 -3.85 -24.09
C ALA A 439 -12.69 -3.20 -22.70
N MET A 440 -12.34 -1.91 -22.62
CA MET A 440 -12.38 -1.15 -21.37
C MET A 440 -13.81 -1.06 -20.81
N ALA A 441 -14.80 -0.77 -21.66
CA ALA A 441 -16.20 -0.71 -21.24
C ALA A 441 -16.70 -2.07 -20.72
N ASP A 442 -16.36 -3.16 -21.41
CA ASP A 442 -16.70 -4.53 -21.00
C ASP A 442 -16.14 -4.86 -19.60
N ILE A 443 -14.87 -4.54 -19.36
CA ILE A 443 -14.22 -4.79 -18.06
C ILE A 443 -14.89 -3.95 -16.96
N ILE A 444 -15.16 -2.66 -17.23
CA ILE A 444 -15.83 -1.78 -16.27
C ILE A 444 -17.23 -2.32 -15.94
N TYR A 445 -17.98 -2.76 -16.95
CA TYR A 445 -19.29 -3.36 -16.77
C TYR A 445 -19.20 -4.63 -15.92
N GLY A 446 -18.37 -5.60 -16.32
CA GLY A 446 -18.21 -6.85 -15.58
C GLY A 446 -17.79 -6.65 -14.12
N VAL A 447 -16.82 -5.76 -13.87
CA VAL A 447 -16.41 -5.39 -12.51
C VAL A 447 -17.58 -4.79 -11.72
N LYS A 448 -18.29 -3.81 -12.29
CA LYS A 448 -19.41 -3.14 -11.59
C LYS A 448 -20.57 -4.10 -11.32
N SER A 449 -20.91 -4.98 -12.26
CA SER A 449 -21.98 -5.97 -12.09
C SER A 449 -21.68 -6.95 -10.97
N VAL A 450 -20.47 -7.53 -10.94
CA VAL A 450 -20.09 -8.47 -9.86
C VAL A 450 -20.04 -7.75 -8.50
N VAL A 451 -19.50 -6.53 -8.44
CA VAL A 451 -19.49 -5.73 -7.20
C VAL A 451 -20.90 -5.43 -6.72
N GLN A 452 -21.83 -5.12 -7.63
CA GLN A 452 -23.22 -4.84 -7.28
C GLN A 452 -23.89 -6.08 -6.66
N ILE A 453 -23.79 -7.25 -7.29
CA ILE A 453 -24.36 -8.50 -6.78
C ILE A 453 -23.81 -8.85 -5.38
N LEU A 454 -22.50 -8.67 -5.19
CA LEU A 454 -21.88 -8.88 -3.88
C LEU A 454 -22.41 -7.87 -2.86
N ARG A 455 -22.52 -6.57 -3.20
CA ARG A 455 -23.02 -5.55 -2.27
C ARG A 455 -24.47 -5.79 -1.85
N GLU A 456 -25.34 -6.15 -2.78
CA GLU A 456 -26.76 -6.42 -2.51
C GLU A 456 -26.94 -7.61 -1.54
N SER A 457 -26.02 -8.57 -1.56
CA SER A 457 -26.03 -9.76 -0.71
C SER A 457 -25.13 -9.66 0.53
N HIS A 458 -24.56 -8.48 0.82
CA HIS A 458 -23.52 -8.29 1.84
C HIS A 458 -23.87 -8.82 3.24
N PRO A 459 -25.05 -8.50 3.83
CA PRO A 459 -25.36 -8.97 5.18
C PRO A 459 -25.38 -10.51 5.30
N LYS A 460 -25.83 -11.20 4.24
CA LYS A 460 -25.96 -12.66 4.21
C LYS A 460 -24.58 -13.32 4.19
N HIS A 461 -23.75 -12.97 3.21
CA HIS A 461 -22.43 -13.60 3.09
C HIS A 461 -21.48 -13.16 4.21
N ALA A 462 -21.62 -11.96 4.78
CA ALA A 462 -20.77 -11.52 5.89
C ALA A 462 -20.90 -12.43 7.12
N LYS A 463 -22.11 -12.91 7.43
CA LYS A 463 -22.34 -13.90 8.52
C LYS A 463 -21.64 -15.23 8.19
N CYS A 464 -21.81 -15.73 6.96
CA CYS A 464 -21.20 -16.99 6.52
C CYS A 464 -19.67 -16.91 6.53
N VAL A 465 -19.08 -15.84 5.98
CA VAL A 465 -17.64 -15.59 5.98
C VAL A 465 -17.09 -15.57 7.40
N ARG A 466 -17.74 -14.84 8.33
CA ARG A 466 -17.29 -14.79 9.74
C ARG A 466 -17.32 -16.16 10.41
N ARG A 467 -18.39 -16.94 10.18
CA ARG A 467 -18.54 -18.30 10.71
C ARG A 467 -17.48 -19.25 10.14
N THR A 468 -17.25 -19.23 8.83
CA THR A 468 -16.24 -20.05 8.16
C THR A 468 -14.83 -19.71 8.66
N VAL A 469 -14.46 -18.42 8.73
CA VAL A 469 -13.16 -17.99 9.25
C VAL A 469 -12.98 -18.41 10.71
N TYR A 470 -14.00 -18.20 11.55
CA TYR A 470 -13.98 -18.64 12.94
C TYR A 470 -13.78 -20.16 13.05
N ARG A 471 -14.57 -20.95 12.30
CA ARG A 471 -14.49 -22.40 12.29
C ARG A 471 -13.11 -22.90 11.87
N GLN A 472 -12.55 -22.34 10.80
CA GLN A 472 -11.20 -22.70 10.33
C GLN A 472 -10.13 -22.42 11.40
N ILE A 473 -10.20 -21.26 12.07
CA ILE A 473 -9.29 -20.94 13.18
C ILE A 473 -9.44 -21.94 14.32
N GLN A 474 -10.68 -22.25 14.75
CA GLN A 474 -10.89 -23.19 15.86
C GLN A 474 -10.48 -24.62 15.52
N ILE A 475 -10.75 -25.11 14.31
CA ILE A 475 -10.25 -26.41 13.84
C ILE A 475 -8.72 -26.42 13.88
N PHE A 476 -8.08 -25.38 13.34
CA PHE A 476 -6.62 -25.31 13.32
C PHE A 476 -6.04 -25.34 14.73
N VAL A 477 -6.52 -24.46 15.60
CA VAL A 477 -5.97 -24.25 16.94
C VAL A 477 -6.28 -25.42 17.87
N GLN A 478 -7.51 -25.94 17.85
CA GLN A 478 -7.92 -26.98 18.80
C GLN A 478 -7.64 -28.40 18.31
N HIS A 479 -7.75 -28.65 17.00
CA HIS A 479 -7.61 -30.00 16.44
C HIS A 479 -6.26 -30.19 15.73
N THR A 480 -5.91 -29.33 14.77
CA THR A 480 -4.69 -29.49 13.97
C THR A 480 -3.42 -29.34 14.82
N LEU A 481 -3.37 -28.35 15.73
CA LEU A 481 -2.21 -28.14 16.59
C LEU A 481 -2.07 -29.16 17.73
N LEU A 482 -3.12 -29.88 18.11
CA LEU A 482 -3.08 -30.85 19.22
C LEU A 482 -2.06 -31.99 19.01
N PRO A 483 -2.08 -32.77 17.91
CA PRO A 483 -1.09 -33.83 17.68
C PRO A 483 0.32 -33.27 17.49
N ILE A 484 0.42 -32.07 16.93
CA ILE A 484 1.67 -31.33 16.71
C ILE A 484 2.29 -30.97 18.07
N LEU A 485 1.51 -30.37 18.98
CA LEU A 485 1.94 -30.03 20.33
C LEU A 485 2.32 -31.26 21.14
N HIS A 486 1.53 -32.35 21.08
CA HIS A 486 1.88 -33.61 21.75
C HIS A 486 3.26 -34.11 21.33
N ARG A 487 3.58 -34.05 20.03
CA ARG A 487 4.88 -34.49 19.52
C ARG A 487 5.99 -33.55 19.96
N ALA A 488 5.75 -32.24 19.98
CA ALA A 488 6.69 -31.24 20.45
C ALA A 488 7.03 -31.44 21.94
N ASP A 489 6.02 -31.63 22.79
CA ASP A 489 6.17 -31.87 24.22
C ASP A 489 6.94 -33.16 24.50
N LYS A 490 6.54 -34.28 23.87
CA LYS A 490 7.22 -35.57 24.02
C LYS A 490 8.70 -35.51 23.62
N ARG A 491 9.04 -34.68 22.64
CA ARG A 491 10.42 -34.48 22.16
C ARG A 491 11.14 -33.31 22.83
N LYS A 492 10.49 -32.61 23.77
CA LYS A 492 11.02 -31.42 24.45
C LYS A 492 11.52 -30.35 23.48
N LEU A 493 10.78 -30.12 22.40
CA LEU A 493 11.13 -29.10 21.40
C LEU A 493 10.94 -27.70 21.98
N ALA A 494 11.75 -26.72 21.57
CA ALA A 494 11.65 -25.35 22.08
C ALA A 494 10.34 -24.64 21.65
N CYS A 495 9.70 -25.09 20.57
CA CYS A 495 8.43 -24.54 20.08
C CYS A 495 7.21 -25.00 20.91
N THR A 496 7.35 -25.95 21.84
CA THR A 496 6.25 -26.50 22.65
C THR A 496 5.48 -25.39 23.38
N LYS A 497 6.19 -24.46 24.02
CA LYS A 497 5.58 -23.34 24.75
C LYS A 497 4.77 -22.46 23.79
N LEU A 498 5.36 -22.06 22.67
CA LEU A 498 4.69 -21.19 21.70
C LEU A 498 3.44 -21.85 21.09
N LEU A 499 3.48 -23.15 20.79
CA LEU A 499 2.31 -23.91 20.32
C LEU A 499 1.19 -23.92 21.37
N HIS A 500 1.53 -24.07 22.65
CA HIS A 500 0.56 -24.00 23.74
C HIS A 500 -0.01 -22.58 23.90
N ASP A 501 0.83 -21.55 23.83
CA ASP A 501 0.42 -20.14 23.94
C ASP A 501 -0.51 -19.76 22.78
N ILE A 502 -0.25 -20.23 21.56
CA ILE A 502 -1.18 -20.07 20.41
C ILE A 502 -2.56 -20.66 20.73
N ARG A 503 -2.60 -21.86 21.32
CA ARG A 503 -3.85 -22.52 21.72
C ARG A 503 -4.61 -21.76 22.81
N ALA A 504 -3.90 -21.17 23.75
CA ALA A 504 -4.49 -20.36 24.80
C ALA A 504 -5.02 -19.02 24.26
N MET A 505 -4.28 -18.37 23.35
CA MET A 505 -4.66 -17.05 22.82
C MET A 505 -5.77 -17.11 21.76
N CYS A 506 -5.84 -18.19 20.97
CA CYS A 506 -6.71 -18.28 19.79
C CYS A 506 -7.87 -19.27 19.93
N GLY A 507 -7.87 -20.13 20.94
CA GLY A 507 -8.91 -21.14 21.15
C GLY A 507 -10.09 -20.61 21.96
N ASP A 508 -11.31 -20.80 21.44
CA ASP A 508 -12.57 -20.68 22.19
C ASP A 508 -12.91 -22.05 22.80
N TRP A 509 -12.39 -22.30 24.01
CA TRP A 509 -12.48 -23.60 24.69
C TRP A 509 -13.81 -23.73 25.44
N ILE A 510 -14.63 -24.73 25.07
CA ILE A 510 -15.82 -25.11 25.85
C ILE A 510 -15.41 -25.67 27.22
N ASP A 511 -14.35 -26.48 27.23
CA ASP A 511 -13.75 -27.05 28.44
C ASP A 511 -12.28 -26.61 28.54
N SER A 512 -11.99 -25.76 29.53
CA SER A 512 -10.66 -25.20 29.75
C SER A 512 -9.65 -26.23 30.29
N GLU A 513 -10.10 -27.36 30.86
CA GLU A 513 -9.19 -28.42 31.33
C GLU A 513 -8.48 -29.13 30.18
N LEU A 514 -9.09 -29.12 28.99
CA LEU A 514 -8.51 -29.69 27.78
C LEU A 514 -7.24 -28.96 27.38
N LEU A 515 -7.24 -27.61 27.40
CA LEU A 515 -6.07 -26.79 27.08
C LEU A 515 -4.83 -27.21 27.90
N ALA A 516 -5.01 -27.51 29.18
CA ALA A 516 -3.91 -27.80 30.11
C ALA A 516 -3.33 -29.22 29.98
N SER A 517 -4.12 -30.20 29.53
CA SER A 517 -3.79 -31.62 29.73
C SER A 517 -3.92 -32.51 28.50
N ASP A 518 -4.68 -32.10 27.48
CA ASP A 518 -5.04 -32.97 26.36
C ASP A 518 -3.83 -33.43 25.53
N PHE A 519 -2.85 -32.57 25.35
CA PHE A 519 -1.62 -32.85 24.61
C PHE A 519 -0.71 -33.82 25.37
N LYS A 520 -0.92 -34.05 26.67
CA LYS A 520 -0.18 -35.05 27.45
C LYS A 520 -0.74 -36.47 27.27
N LYS A 521 -1.99 -36.60 26.80
CA LYS A 521 -2.68 -37.89 26.62
C LYS A 521 -2.10 -38.68 25.44
N LYS A 522 -2.14 -40.02 25.52
CA LYS A 522 -1.71 -40.91 24.44
C LYS A 522 -2.69 -40.84 23.25
N HIS A 523 -2.26 -41.25 22.06
CA HIS A 523 -3.07 -41.15 20.83
C HIS A 523 -4.48 -41.76 20.97
N LYS A 524 -4.62 -42.91 21.65
CA LYS A 524 -5.92 -43.58 21.85
C LYS A 524 -6.86 -42.83 22.79
N GLU A 525 -6.33 -41.96 23.63
CA GLU A 525 -7.07 -41.19 24.65
C GLU A 525 -7.29 -39.73 24.24
N ARG A 526 -6.57 -39.24 23.22
CA ARG A 526 -6.75 -37.90 22.66
C ARG A 526 -8.04 -37.87 21.85
N LYS A 527 -9.03 -37.14 22.37
CA LYS A 527 -10.27 -36.81 21.67
C LYS A 527 -10.24 -35.36 21.25
N PHE A 528 -10.73 -35.08 20.05
CA PHE A 528 -10.93 -33.70 19.61
C PHE A 528 -12.06 -33.07 20.41
N SER A 529 -11.82 -31.84 20.89
CA SER A 529 -12.83 -31.04 21.58
C SER A 529 -14.02 -30.77 20.65
N GLN A 530 -15.21 -30.66 21.23
CA GLN A 530 -16.33 -30.06 20.51
C GLN A 530 -15.99 -28.59 20.25
N LEU A 531 -16.19 -28.14 19.01
CA LEU A 531 -15.98 -26.75 18.64
C LEU A 531 -17.28 -25.96 18.85
N PRO A 532 -17.22 -24.76 19.45
CA PRO A 532 -18.37 -23.88 19.48
C PRO A 532 -18.74 -23.46 18.06
N ASP A 533 -20.00 -23.13 17.83
CA ASP A 533 -20.44 -22.54 16.57
C ASP A 533 -20.76 -21.06 16.78
N ARG A 534 -19.92 -20.19 16.21
CA ARG A 534 -20.01 -18.73 16.37
C ARG A 534 -20.07 -18.06 15.01
N THR A 535 -20.83 -16.97 14.94
CA THR A 535 -20.94 -16.11 13.76
C THR A 535 -20.11 -14.82 13.88
N ALA A 536 -19.26 -14.78 14.91
CA ALA A 536 -18.25 -13.75 15.15
C ALA A 536 -16.88 -14.29 14.77
N SER A 537 -16.17 -13.59 13.88
CA SER A 537 -14.80 -13.93 13.49
C SER A 537 -13.81 -13.44 14.55
N ALA A 538 -12.64 -14.09 14.59
CA ALA A 538 -11.47 -13.54 15.27
C ALA A 538 -11.18 -12.10 14.78
N PRO A 539 -10.83 -11.17 15.67
CA PRO A 539 -10.39 -9.84 15.28
C PRO A 539 -9.07 -9.92 14.49
N LEU A 540 -8.81 -8.90 13.67
CA LEU A 540 -7.63 -8.84 12.80
C LEU A 540 -6.32 -9.03 13.58
N CYS A 541 -6.24 -8.46 14.79
CA CYS A 541 -5.09 -8.59 15.67
C CYS A 541 -4.79 -10.05 16.05
N GLN A 542 -5.81 -10.83 16.41
CA GLN A 542 -5.66 -12.24 16.77
C GLN A 542 -5.21 -13.08 15.56
N ILE A 543 -5.73 -12.78 14.36
CA ILE A 543 -5.30 -13.43 13.11
C ILE A 543 -3.83 -13.11 12.79
N GLN A 544 -3.42 -11.84 12.94
CA GLN A 544 -2.04 -11.42 12.71
C GLN A 544 -1.08 -12.07 13.71
N MET A 545 -1.46 -12.16 14.99
CA MET A 545 -0.69 -12.85 16.02
C MET A 545 -0.53 -14.34 15.70
N LEU A 546 -1.63 -15.01 15.34
CA LEU A 546 -1.64 -16.41 14.96
C LEU A 546 -0.70 -16.67 13.78
N ARG A 547 -0.83 -15.89 12.70
CA ARG A 547 0.03 -16.00 11.51
C ARG A 547 1.50 -15.81 11.86
N THR A 548 1.83 -14.70 12.54
CA THR A 548 3.22 -14.39 12.94
C THR A 548 3.82 -15.50 13.80
N ALA A 549 3.07 -16.03 14.76
CA ALA A 549 3.53 -17.09 15.64
C ALA A 549 3.77 -18.40 14.87
N ILE A 550 2.87 -18.79 13.96
CA ILE A 550 3.04 -19.97 13.12
C ILE A 550 4.20 -19.82 12.14
N ASP A 551 4.32 -18.66 11.48
CA ASP A 551 5.43 -18.37 10.56
C ASP A 551 6.77 -18.49 11.28
N SER A 552 6.83 -18.11 12.57
CA SER A 552 8.03 -18.27 13.37
C SER A 552 8.43 -19.72 13.67
N ILE A 553 7.46 -20.64 13.69
CA ILE A 553 7.69 -22.07 13.86
C ILE A 553 8.12 -22.71 12.54
N VAL A 554 7.55 -22.25 11.42
CA VAL A 554 7.78 -22.82 10.07
C VAL A 554 9.04 -22.25 9.41
N ALA A 555 9.51 -21.07 9.82
CA ALA A 555 10.69 -20.43 9.25
C ALA A 555 11.93 -21.34 9.33
N LYS A 556 12.53 -21.62 8.17
CA LYS A 556 13.72 -22.48 8.00
C LYS A 556 14.91 -22.12 8.91
N ARG A 557 14.96 -20.89 9.42
CA ARG A 557 16.06 -20.37 10.27
C ARG A 557 15.84 -20.61 11.77
N SER A 558 14.57 -20.56 12.23
CA SER A 558 14.14 -20.99 13.58
C SER A 558 14.39 -22.49 13.82
N MET A 559 14.38 -23.27 12.74
CA MET A 559 14.72 -24.69 12.75
C MET A 559 16.15 -24.96 13.25
N GLY A 560 17.11 -24.03 13.10
CA GLY A 560 18.50 -24.22 13.56
C GLY A 560 18.62 -24.33 15.08
N ASP A 561 17.99 -23.42 15.81
CA ASP A 561 17.98 -23.41 17.28
C ASP A 561 17.00 -24.44 17.86
N LEU A 562 15.91 -24.76 17.13
CA LEU A 562 15.03 -25.90 17.44
C LEU A 562 15.71 -27.26 17.24
N ASN A 563 16.73 -27.35 16.39
CA ASN A 563 17.49 -28.56 16.08
C ASN A 563 18.76 -28.74 16.92
N ALA A 564 19.19 -27.71 17.68
CA ALA A 564 20.48 -27.71 18.36
C ALA A 564 20.64 -28.75 19.49
N LYS A 565 19.59 -29.52 19.84
CA LYS A 565 19.66 -30.56 20.89
C LYS A 565 19.35 -32.00 20.48
N SER A 566 19.12 -32.31 19.20
CA SER A 566 19.14 -33.72 18.77
C SER A 566 19.20 -33.85 17.26
N SER A 567 19.86 -34.90 16.77
CA SER A 567 20.00 -35.35 15.37
C SER A 567 18.67 -35.63 14.64
N SER A 568 17.73 -34.69 14.66
CA SER A 568 16.32 -34.86 14.34
C SER A 568 15.89 -34.02 13.13
N SER A 569 16.74 -33.96 12.11
CA SER A 569 16.39 -33.45 10.77
C SER A 569 15.05 -34.02 10.27
N SER A 570 14.81 -35.32 10.46
CA SER A 570 13.58 -36.00 9.99
C SER A 570 12.29 -35.62 10.73
N ALA A 571 12.38 -35.05 11.94
CA ALA A 571 11.24 -34.85 12.83
C ALA A 571 10.36 -33.63 12.46
N LEU A 572 10.98 -32.54 12.04
CA LEU A 572 10.32 -31.27 11.72
C LEU A 572 10.00 -31.14 10.21
N PHE A 573 10.65 -31.91 9.32
CA PHE A 573 10.16 -32.08 7.95
C PHE A 573 8.77 -32.74 7.90
N VAL A 574 8.44 -33.58 8.89
CA VAL A 574 7.08 -34.10 9.09
C VAL A 574 6.12 -33.00 9.54
N PHE A 575 6.55 -32.07 10.40
CA PHE A 575 5.75 -30.91 10.83
C PHE A 575 5.33 -30.03 9.67
N LYS A 576 6.27 -29.70 8.76
CA LYS A 576 5.94 -28.91 7.58
C LYS A 576 4.95 -29.64 6.67
N LYS A 577 5.14 -30.96 6.45
CA LYS A 577 4.24 -31.79 5.63
C LYS A 577 2.84 -31.96 6.25
N GLU A 578 2.72 -31.85 7.58
CA GLU A 578 1.44 -31.88 8.31
C GLU A 578 0.74 -30.51 8.36
N LEU A 579 1.49 -29.40 8.21
CA LEU A 579 0.94 -28.04 8.06
C LEU A 579 0.57 -27.70 6.60
N ASP A 580 1.29 -28.27 5.62
CA ASP A 580 1.04 -28.12 4.19
C ASP A 580 -0.12 -29.02 3.68
N ARG A 581 -0.73 -29.84 4.54
CA ARG A 581 -1.92 -30.69 4.28
C ARG A 581 -3.12 -30.13 5.03
#